data_AF-A0A6J6GGJ9-F1
#
_entry.id   AF-A0A6J6GGJ9-F1
#
_cell.length_a   1.000
_cell.length_b   1.000
_cell.length_c   1.000
_cell.angle_alpha   90.00
_cell.angle_beta   90.00
_cell.angle_gamma   90.00
#
_symmetry.space_group_name_H-M   'P 1'
#
loop_
_entity.id
_entity.type
_entity.pdbx_description
1 polymer ?
#
loop_
_entity_poly.entity_id
_entity_poly.type
_entity_poly.pdbx_seq_one_letter_code
_entity_poly.pdbx_strand_id
1 'polypeptide(L)'
;MRRPRRGVQILDEFCPPVSREEFPLPKPKDDAIVLEGTIIESLPNAMFRVELENGHKVLAHISGKMRMHYIRILPGDKVQVELTPYDLTRGRITYRYK
;
A
#
# COMPACT_ATOMS: atom_id res chain seq x y z
N MET A 1 -26.48 44.49 -40.12
CA MET A 1 -26.44 43.98 -38.74
C MET A 1 -25.84 42.56 -38.74
N ARG A 2 -24.51 42.43 -38.62
CA ARG A 2 -23.81 41.12 -38.71
C ARG A 2 -23.75 40.48 -37.32
N ARG A 3 -24.46 39.37 -37.11
CA ARG A 3 -24.37 38.58 -35.87
C ARG A 3 -22.97 37.93 -35.76
N PRO A 4 -22.30 38.00 -34.61
CA PRO A 4 -20.96 37.44 -34.43
C PRO A 4 -21.00 35.93 -34.24
N ARG A 5 -19.89 35.30 -34.62
CA ARG A 5 -19.57 33.87 -34.55
C ARG A 5 -19.70 33.34 -33.11
N ARG A 6 -20.57 32.34 -32.90
CA ARG A 6 -20.46 31.36 -31.80
C ARG A 6 -20.09 30.05 -32.50
N GLY A 7 -18.91 29.48 -32.29
CA GLY A 7 -18.31 29.21 -30.99
C GLY A 7 -18.43 27.71 -30.80
N VAL A 8 -17.37 27.00 -31.20
CA VAL A 8 -17.17 25.56 -31.25
C VAL A 8 -17.61 24.90 -29.94
N GLN A 9 -18.43 23.85 -30.02
CA GLN A 9 -18.60 22.89 -28.94
C GLN A 9 -17.96 21.58 -29.39
N ILE A 10 -16.74 21.34 -28.93
CA ILE A 10 -16.12 20.02 -28.86
C ILE A 10 -15.50 19.97 -27.48
N LEU A 11 -15.93 19.03 -26.64
CA LEU A 11 -15.09 17.95 -26.11
C LEU A 11 -15.87 17.16 -25.06
N ASP A 12 -15.88 15.85 -25.29
CA ASP A 12 -16.11 14.81 -24.31
C ASP A 12 -15.16 14.98 -23.12
N GLU A 13 -15.69 15.03 -21.89
CA GLU A 13 -14.91 14.81 -20.67
C GLU A 13 -15.40 13.54 -19.97
N PHE A 14 -14.81 12.46 -20.47
CA PHE A 14 -14.59 11.17 -19.84
C PHE A 14 -13.88 11.35 -18.47
N CYS A 15 -14.22 10.46 -17.54
CA CYS A 15 -13.62 10.22 -16.22
C CYS A 15 -14.05 11.19 -15.08
N PRO A 16 -14.85 10.70 -14.10
CA PRO A 16 -14.99 11.42 -12.84
C PRO A 16 -13.63 11.52 -12.14
N PRO A 17 -13.25 12.69 -11.61
CA PRO A 17 -12.00 12.86 -10.90
C PRO A 17 -11.95 11.97 -9.66
N VAL A 18 -10.88 11.19 -9.59
CA VAL A 18 -10.41 10.41 -8.45
C VAL A 18 -10.71 11.13 -7.13
N SER A 19 -11.41 10.45 -6.23
CA SER A 19 -11.76 10.92 -4.89
C SER A 19 -10.53 11.48 -4.17
N ARG A 20 -10.65 12.77 -3.83
CA ARG A 20 -9.63 13.65 -3.26
C ARG A 20 -8.99 13.09 -1.98
N GLU A 21 -7.70 13.39 -1.90
CA GLU A 21 -6.74 13.11 -0.85
C GLU A 21 -7.22 13.50 0.56
N GLU A 22 -7.18 12.56 1.49
CA GLU A 22 -6.91 12.86 2.89
C GLU A 22 -5.39 12.81 3.08
N PHE A 23 -4.73 13.98 3.21
CA PHE A 23 -3.35 14.06 3.70
C PHE A 23 -3.39 14.11 5.23
N PRO A 24 -3.06 13.04 5.97
CA PRO A 24 -3.01 13.11 7.42
C PRO A 24 -1.72 13.82 7.85
N LEU A 25 -1.84 14.70 8.84
CA LEU A 25 -0.75 15.37 9.55
C LEU A 25 0.39 14.38 9.93
N PRO A 26 1.65 14.84 10.05
CA PRO A 26 2.74 14.01 10.55
C PRO A 26 2.54 13.76 12.05
N LYS A 27 1.80 12.70 12.38
CA LYS A 27 1.70 12.19 13.76
C LYS A 27 3.09 11.68 14.19
N PRO A 28 3.50 11.90 15.46
CA PRO A 28 4.76 11.36 15.99
C PRO A 28 4.79 9.84 15.76
N LYS A 29 5.95 9.35 15.31
CA LYS A 29 6.10 8.13 14.52
C LYS A 29 6.42 6.90 15.38
N ASP A 30 5.95 6.80 16.62
CA ASP A 30 6.63 5.90 17.56
C ASP A 30 5.74 4.86 18.26
N ASP A 31 4.69 4.37 17.58
CA ASP A 31 3.93 3.21 18.08
C ASP A 31 3.75 2.11 17.01
N ALA A 32 4.71 1.95 16.09
CA ALA A 32 4.65 0.82 15.16
C ALA A 32 4.83 -0.50 15.92
N ILE A 33 3.84 -1.39 15.83
CA ILE A 33 3.89 -2.70 16.48
C ILE A 33 4.65 -3.63 15.56
N VAL A 34 5.80 -4.13 16.03
CA VAL A 34 6.61 -5.09 15.28
C VAL A 34 6.15 -6.49 15.64
N LEU A 35 5.72 -7.26 14.63
CA LEU A 35 5.30 -8.64 14.78
C LEU A 35 5.97 -9.53 13.76
N GLU A 36 6.03 -10.82 14.08
CA GLU A 36 6.53 -11.85 13.17
C GLU A 36 5.35 -12.53 12.48
N GLY A 37 5.61 -12.97 11.26
CA GLY A 37 4.62 -13.68 10.47
C GLY A 37 5.23 -14.49 9.34
N THR A 38 4.42 -15.35 8.76
CA THR A 38 4.78 -16.20 7.64
C THR A 38 4.00 -15.81 6.41
N ILE A 39 4.64 -15.80 5.25
CA ILE A 39 3.99 -15.39 4.00
C ILE A 39 3.20 -16.56 3.45
N ILE A 40 1.90 -16.35 3.24
CA ILE A 40 1.04 -17.38 2.63
C ILE A 40 1.08 -17.25 1.11
N GLU A 41 0.83 -16.03 0.61
CA GLU A 41 0.63 -15.79 -0.82
C GLU A 41 1.20 -14.43 -1.25
N SER A 42 1.69 -14.37 -2.49
CA SER A 42 2.11 -13.14 -3.15
C SER A 42 1.03 -12.67 -4.13
N LEU A 43 0.67 -11.39 -4.05
CA LEU A 43 -0.30 -10.73 -4.93
C LEU A 43 0.46 -9.88 -5.98
N PRO A 44 -0.11 -9.68 -7.19
CA PRO A 44 0.57 -9.00 -8.29
C PRO A 44 0.91 -7.51 -8.03
N ASN A 45 0.27 -6.85 -7.06
CA ASN A 45 0.49 -5.44 -6.73
C ASN A 45 1.65 -5.19 -5.74
N ALA A 46 2.64 -6.10 -5.69
CA ALA A 46 3.69 -6.11 -4.67
C ALA A 46 3.13 -6.10 -3.22
N MET A 47 1.95 -6.69 -3.08
CA MET A 47 1.27 -6.93 -1.81
C MET A 47 1.46 -8.40 -1.47
N PHE A 48 1.63 -8.69 -0.19
CA PHE A 48 1.82 -10.05 0.30
C PHE A 48 0.80 -10.31 1.40
N ARG A 49 0.20 -11.50 1.36
CA ARG A 49 -0.61 -11.99 2.48
C ARG A 49 0.34 -12.62 3.49
N VAL A 50 0.39 -12.00 4.66
CA VAL A 50 1.18 -12.50 5.79
C VAL A 50 0.22 -13.01 6.86
N GLU A 51 0.51 -14.18 7.39
CA GLU A 51 -0.13 -14.71 8.58
C GLU A 51 0.75 -14.38 9.77
N LEU A 52 0.22 -13.55 10.67
CA LEU A 52 0.87 -13.23 11.93
C LEU A 52 0.80 -14.45 12.85
N GLU A 53 1.71 -14.53 13.82
CA GLU A 53 1.64 -15.57 14.87
C GLU A 53 0.35 -15.50 15.70
N ASN A 54 -0.30 -14.34 15.72
CA ASN A 54 -1.61 -14.13 16.33
C ASN A 54 -2.78 -14.76 15.54
N GLY A 55 -2.53 -15.40 14.39
CA GLY A 55 -3.56 -16.00 13.51
C GLY A 55 -4.30 -14.99 12.63
N HIS A 56 -3.90 -13.72 12.63
CA HIS A 56 -4.47 -12.69 11.77
C HIS A 56 -3.78 -12.66 10.41
N LYS A 57 -4.59 -12.52 9.35
CA LYS A 57 -4.12 -12.35 7.98
C LYS A 57 -4.05 -10.88 7.64
N VAL A 58 -2.86 -10.41 7.31
CA VAL A 58 -2.56 -9.01 7.00
C VAL A 58 -2.08 -8.86 5.57
N LEU A 59 -2.45 -7.73 4.96
CA LEU A 59 -1.91 -7.32 3.68
C LEU A 59 -0.72 -6.42 3.92
N ALA A 60 0.47 -6.92 3.62
CA ALA A 60 1.70 -6.18 3.82
C ALA A 60 2.37 -5.84 2.48
N HIS A 61 2.94 -4.65 2.41
CA HIS A 61 3.81 -4.27 1.30
C HIS A 61 5.27 -4.23 1.78
N ILE A 62 6.19 -4.45 0.85
CA ILE A 62 7.62 -4.37 1.14
C ILE A 62 8.06 -2.92 1.40
N SER A 63 8.91 -2.74 2.40
CA SER A 63 9.56 -1.44 2.61
C SER A 63 10.47 -1.08 1.43
N GLY A 64 10.65 0.22 1.19
CA GLY A 64 11.54 0.71 0.13
C GLY A 64 12.98 0.20 0.28
N LYS A 65 13.44 0.00 1.52
CA LYS A 65 14.77 -0.60 1.79
C LYS A 65 14.89 -2.00 1.19
N MET A 66 13.87 -2.84 1.33
CA MET A 66 13.90 -4.20 0.76
C MET A 66 13.90 -4.20 -0.77
N ARG A 67 13.18 -3.23 -1.40
CA ARG A 67 13.22 -3.05 -2.86
C ARG A 67 14.63 -2.71 -3.35
N MET A 68 15.34 -1.82 -2.65
CA MET A 68 16.72 -1.47 -3.00
C MET A 68 17.70 -2.64 -2.87
N HIS A 69 17.48 -3.53 -1.89
CA HIS A 69 18.31 -4.72 -1.69
C HIS A 69 17.88 -5.93 -2.53
N TYR A 70 16.91 -5.76 -3.45
CA TYR A 70 16.39 -6.83 -4.30
C TYR A 70 15.99 -8.09 -3.53
N ILE A 71 15.46 -7.93 -2.31
CA ILE A 71 15.03 -9.08 -1.50
C ILE A 71 13.86 -9.76 -2.21
N ARG A 72 14.07 -11.00 -2.63
CA ARG A 72 13.00 -11.85 -3.17
C ARG A 72 12.26 -12.48 -2.02
N ILE A 73 10.94 -12.40 -2.08
CA ILE A 73 10.05 -12.96 -1.08
C ILE A 73 9.27 -14.10 -1.74
N LEU A 74 9.35 -15.28 -1.13
CA LEU A 74 8.60 -16.46 -1.54
C LEU A 74 7.52 -16.78 -0.50
N PRO A 75 6.42 -17.42 -0.90
CA PRO A 75 5.47 -17.98 0.05
C PRO A 75 6.18 -19.04 0.91
N GLY A 76 5.91 -19.04 2.21
CA GLY A 76 6.57 -19.87 3.23
C GLY A 76 7.72 -19.17 3.96
N ASP A 77 8.16 -17.99 3.51
CA ASP A 77 9.21 -17.25 4.19
C ASP A 77 8.69 -16.59 5.48
N LYS A 78 9.52 -16.65 6.53
CA LYS A 78 9.32 -15.88 7.76
C LYS A 78 9.78 -14.44 7.60
N VAL A 79 8.92 -13.50 7.94
CA VAL A 79 9.16 -12.08 7.81
C VAL A 79 8.73 -11.32 9.05
N GLN A 80 9.37 -10.17 9.25
CA GLN A 80 9.00 -9.20 10.25
C GLN A 80 8.12 -8.12 9.61
N VAL A 81 6.95 -7.92 10.20
CA VAL A 81 5.94 -6.97 9.74
C VAL A 81 5.73 -5.92 10.81
N GLU A 82 5.83 -4.66 10.41
CA GLU A 82 5.47 -3.52 11.23
C GLU A 82 4.03 -3.13 10.91
N LEU A 83 3.17 -3.20 11.91
CA LEU A 83 1.78 -2.76 11.83
C LEU A 83 1.66 -1.35 12.41
N THR A 84 0.76 -0.58 11.82
CA THR A 84 0.33 0.67 12.43
C THR A 84 -0.71 0.33 13.48
N PRO A 85 -0.65 0.89 14.71
CA PRO A 85 -1.56 0.52 15.80
C PRO A 85 -3.01 0.91 15.50
N TYR A 86 -3.20 1.81 14.54
CA TYR A 86 -4.50 2.23 14.04
C TYR A 86 -5.10 1.23 13.04
N ASP A 87 -4.27 0.45 12.34
CA ASP A 87 -4.68 -0.44 11.25
C ASP A 87 -3.94 -1.78 11.33
N LEU A 88 -4.52 -2.73 12.07
CA LEU A 88 -4.01 -4.10 12.21
C LEU A 88 -4.16 -4.96 10.95
N THR A 89 -4.79 -4.44 9.88
CA THR A 89 -5.02 -5.16 8.61
C THR A 89 -3.96 -4.88 7.55
N ARG A 90 -3.19 -3.79 7.73
CA ARG A 90 -2.16 -3.34 6.79
C ARG A 90 -0.82 -3.29 7.48
N GLY A 91 0.20 -3.84 6.82
CA GLY A 91 1.54 -3.91 7.36
C GLY A 91 2.63 -3.45 6.40
N ARG A 92 3.80 -3.20 6.98
CA ARG A 92 5.04 -2.93 6.25
C ARG A 92 6.04 -4.03 6.56
N ILE A 93 6.54 -4.72 5.54
CA ILE A 93 7.59 -5.72 5.70
C ILE A 93 8.94 -5.02 5.78
N THR A 94 9.63 -5.17 6.90
CA THR A 94 10.95 -4.56 7.13
C THR A 94 12.09 -5.55 7.05
N TYR A 95 11.88 -6.77 7.51
CA TYR A 95 12.92 -7.79 7.56
C TYR A 95 12.42 -9.17 7.13
N ARG A 96 13.33 -9.98 6.60
CA ARG A 96 13.11 -11.38 6.29
C ARG A 96 14.15 -12.21 7.05
N TYR A 97 13.70 -13.22 7.78
CA TYR A 97 14.58 -14.18 8.44
C TYR A 97 15.14 -15.17 7.40
N LYS A 98 16.41 -15.52 7.54
CA LYS A 98 17.13 -16.43 6.64
C LYS A 98 17.00 -17.87 7.09
#